data_AF-A0A535UK19-F1
#
_entry.id   AF-A0A535UK19-F1
#
_cell.length_a   1.000
_cell.length_b   1.000
_cell.length_c   1.000
_cell.angle_alpha   90.00
_cell.angle_beta   90.00
_cell.angle_gamma   90.00
#
_symmetry.space_group_name_H-M   'P 1'
#
loop_
_entity.id
_entity.type
_entity.pdbx_description
1 polymer ?
#
loop_
_entity_poly.entity_id
_entity_poly.type
_entity_poly.pdbx_seq_one_letter_code
_entity_poly.pdbx_strand_id
1 'polypeptide(L)'
;MFSAILITQSLFVGVLNWRRARNPQLYTEIHTEYEANPPKGRFDIVRTRNWYFLGSLAIIIPGILAILFWGFRLGLDFAGGNRIDATLAKPATQAQVEQAVNSVAAQLQPSIQSESGNQFSIRT
;
A
#
# COMPACT_ATOMS: atom_id res chain seq x y z
N MET A 1 -32.46 -6.25 -11.11
CA MET A 1 -32.16 -5.74 -9.76
C MET A 1 -32.93 -6.48 -8.66
N PHE A 2 -34.23 -6.75 -8.81
CA PHE A 2 -35.06 -7.39 -7.78
C PHE A 2 -34.67 -8.85 -7.44
N SER A 3 -34.20 -9.63 -8.43
CA SER A 3 -33.83 -11.04 -8.24
C SER A 3 -32.63 -11.24 -7.33
N ALA A 4 -31.62 -10.37 -7.39
CA ALA A 4 -30.44 -10.46 -6.53
C ALA A 4 -30.81 -10.27 -5.05
N ILE A 5 -31.69 -9.31 -4.74
CA ILE A 5 -32.18 -9.06 -3.38
C ILE A 5 -32.98 -10.26 -2.87
N LEU A 6 -33.84 -10.85 -3.70
CA LEU A 6 -34.61 -12.04 -3.35
C LEU A 6 -33.71 -13.24 -3.08
N ILE A 7 -32.68 -13.45 -3.90
CA ILE A 7 -31.72 -14.54 -3.73
C ILE A 7 -30.94 -14.36 -2.43
N THR A 8 -30.46 -13.15 -2.13
CA THR A 8 -29.76 -12.88 -0.87
C THR A 8 -30.67 -13.09 0.34
N GLN A 9 -31.90 -12.59 0.32
CA GLN A 9 -32.82 -12.78 1.45
C GLN A 9 -33.19 -14.25 1.67
N SER A 10 -33.47 -14.99 0.60
CA SER A 10 -33.81 -16.42 0.72
C SER A 10 -32.62 -17.27 1.19
N LEU A 11 -31.40 -16.95 0.74
CA LEU A 11 -30.19 -17.61 1.20
C LEU A 11 -29.88 -17.27 2.67
N PHE A 12 -30.06 -16.01 3.09
CA PHE A 12 -29.85 -15.59 4.47
C PHE A 12 -30.87 -16.21 5.43
N VAL A 13 -32.15 -16.28 5.03
CA VAL A 13 -33.19 -16.96 5.81
C VAL A 13 -32.92 -18.46 5.92
N GLY A 14 -32.47 -19.10 4.83
CA GLY A 14 -32.10 -20.51 4.86
C GLY A 14 -30.95 -20.79 5.83
N VAL A 15 -29.90 -19.96 5.79
CA VAL A 15 -28.75 -20.06 6.70
C VAL A 15 -29.16 -19.76 8.14
N LEU A 16 -29.89 -18.69 8.41
CA LEU A 16 -30.35 -18.33 9.76
C LEU A 16 -31.37 -19.31 10.34
N ASN A 17 -32.17 -19.97 9.51
CA ASN A 17 -33.11 -20.99 10.00
C ASN A 17 -32.41 -22.33 10.28
N TRP A 18 -31.16 -22.50 9.84
CA TRP A 18 -30.36 -23.66 10.24
C TRP A 18 -30.11 -23.60 11.75
N ARG A 19 -30.58 -24.62 12.48
CA ARG A 19 -30.42 -24.80 13.93
C ARG A 19 -28.99 -24.55 14.44
N ARG A 20 -27.97 -24.79 13.62
CA ARG A 20 -26.56 -24.56 13.97
C ARG A 20 -26.16 -23.10 13.85
N ALA A 21 -26.60 -22.36 12.83
CA ALA A 21 -26.28 -20.94 12.64
C ALA A 21 -26.92 -20.01 13.69
N ARG A 22 -27.95 -20.49 14.38
CA ARG A 22 -28.60 -19.78 15.52
C ARG A 22 -27.86 -19.93 16.84
N ASN A 23 -26.76 -20.68 16.89
CA ASN A 23 -25.97 -20.80 18.11
C ASN A 23 -25.10 -19.54 18.27
N PRO A 24 -25.38 -18.67 19.26
CA PRO A 24 -24.57 -17.47 19.50
C PRO A 24 -23.11 -17.82 19.84
N GLN A 25 -22.88 -19.05 20.33
CA GLN A 25 -21.56 -19.62 20.62
C GLN A 25 -20.62 -19.68 19.40
N LEU A 26 -21.15 -19.71 18.18
CA LEU A 26 -20.32 -19.81 16.97
C LEU A 26 -19.69 -18.48 16.55
N TYR A 27 -20.18 -17.35 17.07
CA TYR A 27 -19.79 -16.03 16.60
C TYR A 27 -19.40 -15.06 17.70
N THR A 28 -19.99 -15.19 18.90
CA THR A 28 -19.66 -14.36 20.05
C THR A 28 -20.02 -15.10 21.34
N GLU A 29 -19.10 -15.92 21.85
CA GLU A 29 -19.11 -16.28 23.27
C GLU A 29 -17.83 -15.73 23.88
N ILE A 30 -17.97 -14.61 24.61
CA ILE A 30 -16.97 -14.22 25.58
C ILE A 30 -17.21 -15.19 26.75
N HIS A 31 -16.63 -16.38 26.69
CA HIS A 31 -16.75 -17.30 27.81
C HIS A 31 -15.99 -16.67 28.98
N THR A 32 -16.74 -16.16 29.95
CA THR A 32 -16.19 -15.66 31.22
C THR A 32 -15.43 -16.76 31.97
N GLU A 33 -15.74 -18.03 31.68
CA GLU A 33 -14.99 -19.20 32.17
C GLU A 33 -13.54 -19.27 31.64
N TYR A 34 -13.27 -18.74 30.43
CA TYR A 34 -11.92 -18.64 29.88
C TYR A 34 -11.11 -17.48 30.47
N GLU A 35 -11.72 -16.58 31.26
CA GLU A 35 -10.97 -15.61 32.06
C GLU A 35 -10.27 -16.30 33.24
N ALA A 36 -10.95 -17.26 33.88
CA ALA A 36 -10.40 -18.02 35.01
C ALA A 36 -9.40 -19.10 34.57
N ASN A 37 -9.67 -19.78 33.45
CA ASN A 37 -8.80 -20.81 32.89
C ASN A 37 -8.74 -20.70 31.36
N PRO A 38 -7.83 -19.88 30.80
CA PRO A 38 -7.70 -19.74 29.36
C PRO A 38 -7.33 -21.10 28.73
N PRO A 39 -7.98 -21.49 27.61
CA PRO A 39 -7.68 -22.75 26.95
C PRO A 39 -6.21 -22.73 26.52
N LYS A 40 -5.46 -23.76 26.90
CA LYS A 40 -4.04 -23.93 26.51
C LYS A 40 -3.93 -24.36 25.04
N GLY A 41 -4.48 -23.57 24.12
CA GLY A 41 -4.18 -23.67 22.70
C GLY A 41 -2.71 -23.32 22.47
N ARG A 42 -2.06 -23.99 21.51
CA ARG A 42 -0.61 -23.88 21.30
C ARG A 42 -0.14 -22.49 20.80
N PHE A 43 -1.06 -21.59 20.43
CA PHE A 43 -0.74 -20.26 19.91
C PHE A 43 -1.77 -19.21 20.39
N ASP A 44 -1.39 -18.42 21.41
CA ASP A 44 -2.15 -17.26 21.89
C ASP A 44 -1.48 -15.96 21.41
N ILE A 45 -1.78 -15.58 20.17
CA ILE A 45 -1.28 -14.35 19.55
C ILE A 45 -2.01 -13.12 20.12
N VAL A 46 -3.24 -13.32 20.62
CA VAL A 46 -4.11 -12.24 21.09
C VAL A 46 -3.60 -11.64 22.39
N ARG A 47 -2.98 -12.44 23.26
CA ARG A 47 -2.35 -11.99 24.51
C ARG A 47 -1.15 -11.08 24.29
N THR A 48 -0.35 -11.31 23.25
CA THR A 48 0.86 -10.52 22.96
C THR A 48 0.63 -9.43 21.91
N ARG A 49 -0.61 -9.18 21.48
CA ARG A 49 -0.97 -8.18 20.45
C ARG A 49 -0.33 -6.81 20.65
N ASN A 50 -0.20 -6.36 21.90
CA ASN A 50 0.37 -5.05 22.22
C ASN A 50 1.85 -4.95 21.84
N TRP A 51 2.60 -6.04 21.88
CA TRP A 51 4.00 -6.07 21.43
C TRP A 51 4.11 -5.92 19.91
N TYR A 52 3.21 -6.55 19.16
CA TYR A 52 3.13 -6.38 17.71
C TYR A 52 2.70 -4.95 17.34
N PHE A 53 1.76 -4.35 18.07
CA PHE A 53 1.38 -2.96 17.87
C PHE A 53 2.53 -2.00 18.20
N LEU A 54 3.26 -2.23 19.28
CA LEU A 54 4.41 -1.41 19.65
C LEU A 54 5.52 -1.49 18.59
N GLY A 55 5.85 -2.69 18.11
CA GLY A 55 6.81 -2.89 17.02
C GLY A 55 6.35 -2.22 15.72
N SER A 56 5.06 -2.32 15.38
CA SER A 56 4.50 -1.65 14.21
C SER A 56 4.59 -0.12 14.34
N LEU A 57 4.25 0.42 15.51
CA LEU A 57 4.31 1.85 15.78
C LEU A 57 5.75 2.38 15.73
N ALA A 58 6.72 1.60 16.21
CA ALA A 58 8.12 1.94 16.14
C ALA A 58 8.66 2.07 14.71
N ILE A 59 8.02 1.44 13.71
CA ILE A 59 8.37 1.59 12.29
C ILE A 59 7.55 2.70 11.63
N ILE A 60 6.25 2.77 11.93
CA ILE A 60 5.32 3.73 11.34
C ILE A 60 5.69 5.16 11.74
N ILE A 61 5.98 5.42 13.02
CA ILE A 61 6.25 6.79 13.50
C ILE A 61 7.47 7.39 12.80
N PRO A 62 8.66 6.73 12.75
CA PRO A 62 9.80 7.26 12.01
C PRO A 62 9.50 7.44 10.52
N GLY A 63 8.73 6.54 9.89
CA GLY A 63 8.33 6.68 8.50
C GLY A 63 7.48 7.93 8.25
N ILE A 64 6.50 8.21 9.11
CA ILE A 64 5.69 9.43 9.04
C ILE A 64 6.55 10.67 9.29
N LEU A 65 7.43 10.64 10.30
CA LEU A 65 8.33 11.76 10.58
C LEU A 65 9.26 12.04 9.39
N ALA A 66 9.77 11.00 8.74
CA ALA A 66 10.60 11.14 7.55
C ALA A 66 9.84 11.84 6.42
N ILE A 67 8.58 11.46 6.18
CA ILE A 67 7.71 12.10 5.20
C ILE A 67 7.43 13.56 5.57
N LEU A 68 7.15 13.86 6.84
CA LEU A 68 6.84 15.23 7.28
C LEU A 68 8.04 16.17 7.15
N PHE A 69 9.26 15.71 7.44
CA PHE A 69 10.46 16.54 7.39
C PHE A 69 11.13 16.60 6.01
N TRP A 70 11.19 15.49 5.27
CA TRP A 70 11.81 15.45 3.92
C TRP A 70 10.82 15.61 2.77
N GLY A 71 9.51 15.49 3.03
CA GLY A 71 8.49 15.51 1.99
C GLY A 71 8.43 14.22 1.17
N PHE A 72 7.48 14.19 0.24
CA PHE A 72 7.37 13.12 -0.76
C PHE A 72 8.17 13.46 -2.02
N ARG A 73 8.88 12.47 -2.58
CA ARG A 73 9.40 12.52 -3.95
C ARG A 73 8.27 12.15 -4.92
N LEU A 74 7.33 13.06 -5.10
CA LEU A 74 6.16 12.84 -5.95
C LEU A 74 6.57 12.60 -7.40
N GLY A 75 5.95 11.60 -8.03
CA GLY A 75 6.09 11.39 -9.47
C GLY A 75 5.31 12.42 -10.29
N LEU A 76 5.55 12.43 -11.59
CA LEU A 76 4.88 13.29 -12.58
C LEU A 76 3.35 13.30 -12.45
N ASP A 77 2.74 12.14 -12.19
CA ASP A 77 1.29 12.00 -12.06
C ASP A 77 0.69 12.77 -10.87
N PHE A 78 1.53 13.14 -9.90
CA PHE A 78 1.10 13.83 -8.67
C PHE A 78 1.67 15.25 -8.55
N ALA A 79 2.90 15.48 -9.02
CA ALA A 79 3.54 16.80 -9.01
C ALA A 79 3.22 17.62 -10.27
N GLY A 80 2.76 16.97 -11.35
CA GLY A 80 2.76 17.56 -12.68
C GLY A 80 4.17 17.54 -13.31
N GLY A 81 4.28 18.04 -14.53
CA GLY A 81 5.54 18.11 -15.27
C GLY A 81 5.43 17.51 -16.68
N ASN A 82 6.57 17.43 -17.36
CA ASN A 82 6.68 16.81 -18.68
C ASN A 82 7.62 15.61 -18.65
N ARG A 83 7.26 14.57 -19.41
CA ARG A 83 8.14 13.45 -19.76
C ARG A 83 8.49 13.55 -21.23
N ILE A 84 9.79 13.54 -21.54
CA ILE A 84 10.31 13.55 -22.91
C ILE A 84 11.17 12.31 -23.07
N ASP A 85 10.75 11.41 -23.96
CA ASP A 85 11.53 10.25 -24.33
C ASP A 85 12.22 10.53 -25.68
N ALA A 86 13.55 10.48 -25.68
CA ALA A 86 14.38 10.85 -26.82
C ALA A 86 15.34 9.71 -27.18
N THR A 87 15.34 9.29 -28.44
CA THR A 87 16.32 8.36 -28.99
C THR A 87 17.36 9.15 -29.76
N LEU A 88 18.63 9.01 -29.38
CA LEU A 88 19.72 9.74 -30.02
C LEU A 88 20.30 8.94 -31.19
N ALA A 89 20.59 9.61 -32.30
CA ALA A 89 21.19 8.97 -33.47
C ALA A 89 22.67 8.62 -33.24
N LYS A 90 23.36 9.39 -32.41
CA LYS A 90 24.76 9.13 -32.02
C LYS A 90 24.80 8.64 -30.58
N PRO A 91 25.62 7.61 -30.25
CA PRO A 91 25.78 7.15 -28.88
C PRO A 91 26.22 8.31 -28.00
N ALA A 92 25.42 8.60 -26.97
CA ALA A 92 25.71 9.63 -25.99
C ALA A 92 25.71 9.01 -24.59
N THR A 93 26.45 9.60 -23.67
CA THR A 93 26.38 9.19 -22.26
C THR A 93 25.29 9.97 -21.54
N GLN A 94 24.74 9.39 -20.47
CA GLN A 94 23.75 10.06 -19.62
C GLN A 94 24.27 11.43 -19.13
N ALA A 95 25.55 11.51 -18.76
CA ALA A 95 26.18 12.76 -18.31
C ALA A 95 26.19 13.85 -19.40
N GLN A 96 26.42 13.48 -20.67
CA GLN A 96 26.38 14.42 -21.79
C GLN A 96 24.97 14.95 -22.03
N VAL A 97 23.97 14.07 -21.94
CA VAL A 97 22.56 14.44 -22.09
C VAL A 97 22.13 15.33 -20.91
N GLU A 98 22.49 14.97 -19.69
CA GLU A 98 22.23 15.75 -18.49
C GLU A 98 22.84 17.15 -18.56
N GLN A 99 24.10 17.27 -19.00
CA GLN A 99 24.74 18.57 -19.18
C GLN A 99 24.04 19.43 -20.24
N ALA A 100 23.63 18.82 -21.36
CA ALA A 100 22.90 19.52 -22.42
C ALA A 100 21.52 20.00 -21.94
N VAL A 101 20.77 19.15 -21.24
CA VAL A 101 19.45 19.48 -20.72
C VAL A 101 19.55 20.57 -19.63
N ASN A 102 20.49 20.43 -18.70
CA ASN A 102 20.72 21.43 -17.65
C ASN A 102 21.16 22.78 -18.21
N SER A 103 21.83 22.84 -19.36
CA SER A 103 22.21 24.12 -19.98
C SER A 103 21.01 24.98 -20.41
N VAL A 104 19.84 24.39 -20.63
CA VAL A 104 18.62 25.09 -21.06
C VAL A 104 17.55 25.11 -19.96
N ALA A 105 17.48 24.04 -19.15
CA ALA A 105 16.36 23.79 -18.24
C ALA A 105 16.78 23.54 -16.78
N ALA A 106 17.97 23.98 -16.34
CA ALA A 106 18.46 23.77 -14.97
C ALA A 106 17.45 24.16 -13.87
N GLN A 107 16.69 25.24 -14.08
CA GLN A 107 15.68 25.71 -13.12
C GLN A 107 14.53 24.71 -12.86
N LEU A 108 14.30 23.79 -13.81
CA LEU A 108 13.28 22.75 -13.70
C LEU A 108 13.79 21.49 -12.99
N GLN A 109 15.06 21.44 -12.56
CA GLN A 109 15.68 20.28 -11.89
C GLN A 109 15.42 18.94 -12.61
N PRO A 110 15.73 18.84 -13.92
CA PRO A 110 15.35 17.69 -14.72
C PRO A 110 16.11 16.43 -14.29
N SER A 111 15.39 15.30 -14.26
CA SER A 111 15.94 13.96 -14.02
C SER A 111 16.08 13.20 -15.33
N ILE A 112 17.29 12.73 -15.63
CA ILE A 112 17.60 11.97 -16.84
C ILE A 112 17.83 10.51 -16.47
N GLN A 113 17.18 9.59 -17.18
CA GLN A 113 17.38 8.16 -17.07
C GLN A 113 17.76 7.58 -18.43
N SER A 114 18.84 6.80 -18.51
CA SER A 114 19.18 6.07 -19.72
C SER A 114 18.35 4.79 -19.81
N GLU A 115 17.85 4.51 -21.00
CA GLU A 115 17.17 3.28 -21.39
C GLU A 115 18.04 2.50 -22.39
N SER A 116 17.64 1.27 -22.73
CA SER A 116 18.40 0.43 -23.68
C SER A 116 18.44 1.06 -25.07
N GLY A 117 19.58 0.96 -25.77
CA GLY A 117 19.67 1.34 -27.18
C GLY A 117 19.76 2.85 -27.43
N ASN A 118 20.46 3.60 -26.56
CA ASN A 118 20.70 5.05 -26.71
C ASN A 118 19.41 5.89 -26.64
N GLN A 119 18.44 5.40 -25.89
CA GLN A 119 17.21 6.08 -25.54
C GLN A 119 17.35 6.69 -24.15
N PHE A 120 16.78 7.88 -23.97
CA PHE A 120 16.83 8.62 -22.73
C PHE A 120 15.44 9.13 -22.38
N SER A 121 15.07 8.96 -21.11
CA SER A 121 13.86 9.58 -20.56
C SER A 121 14.26 10.79 -19.71
N ILE A 122 13.73 11.95 -20.07
CA ILE A 122 13.93 13.22 -19.38
C ILE A 122 12.61 13.57 -18.70
N ARG A 123 12.71 13.89 -17.41
CA ARG A 123 11.56 14.28 -16.57
C ARG A 123 11.86 15.63 -15.95
N THR A 124 10.91 16.56 -15.97
CA THR A 124 10.99 17.87 -15.31
C THR A 124 10.09 17.93 -14.10
#